data_AF-A0A257E890-F1
#
_entry.id   AF-A0A257E890-F1
#
_cell.length_a   1.000
_cell.length_b   1.000
_cell.length_c   1.000
_cell.angle_alpha   90.00
_cell.angle_beta   90.00
_cell.angle_gamma   90.00
#
_symmetry.space_group_name_H-M   'P 1'
#
loop_
_entity.id
_entity.type
_entity.pdbx_description
1 polymer ?
#
loop_
_entity_poly.entity_id
_entity_poly.type
_entity_poly.pdbx_seq_one_letter_code
_entity_poly.pdbx_strand_id
1 'polypeptide(L)'
;MRIDEVIRGLHQFIARVRVGGLICDLGLQSATVQQARALLAKSYGAQNIISCVAVLDESETSSESAKPIKPIEPLKTIKPKSAVIKSIKPLTPKQYNKKSEADLNNWRKKKQRQTKAQKKIQSDYAKLADINRGPA
;
A
#
# COMPACT_ATOMS: atom_id res chain seq x y z
N MET A 1 -37.70 -14.21 -8.42
CA MET A 1 -36.27 -14.17 -8.04
C MET A 1 -36.01 -12.83 -7.38
N ARG A 2 -35.68 -12.82 -6.09
CA ARG A 2 -35.36 -11.59 -5.33
C ARG A 2 -33.89 -11.25 -5.57
N ILE A 3 -33.63 -10.02 -5.99
CA ILE A 3 -32.29 -9.48 -6.25
C ILE A 3 -31.75 -8.98 -4.89
N ASP A 4 -31.44 -9.90 -3.97
CA ASP A 4 -30.90 -9.54 -2.65
C ASP A 4 -29.43 -9.94 -2.46
N GLU A 5 -28.74 -10.40 -3.51
CA GLU A 5 -27.43 -11.07 -3.39
C GLU A 5 -26.28 -10.44 -4.19
N VAL A 6 -26.14 -9.11 -4.33
CA VAL A 6 -24.85 -8.54 -4.82
C VAL A 6 -24.53 -7.14 -4.29
N ILE A 7 -24.91 -6.81 -3.04
CA ILE A 7 -24.51 -5.50 -2.46
C ILE A 7 -23.39 -5.68 -1.42
N ARG A 8 -23.20 -6.88 -0.88
CA ARG A 8 -22.10 -7.22 0.05
C ARG A 8 -20.80 -7.48 -0.71
N GLY A 9 -20.14 -6.43 -1.16
CA GLY A 9 -18.81 -6.56 -1.76
C GLY A 9 -18.31 -5.35 -2.55
N LEU A 10 -19.14 -4.32 -2.75
CA LEU A 10 -18.71 -3.07 -3.36
C LEU A 10 -18.21 -2.12 -2.27
N HIS A 11 -16.92 -1.85 -2.28
CA HIS A 11 -16.32 -0.84 -1.42
C HIS A 11 -16.38 0.52 -2.11
N GLN A 12 -16.53 1.57 -1.31
CA GLN A 12 -16.44 2.94 -1.80
C GLN A 12 -14.97 3.34 -1.92
N PHE A 13 -14.61 3.98 -3.04
CA PHE A 13 -13.29 4.51 -3.30
C PHE A 13 -13.41 5.98 -3.65
N ILE A 14 -12.45 6.76 -3.17
CA ILE A 14 -12.22 8.13 -3.63
C ILE A 14 -10.96 8.12 -4.48
N ALA A 15 -11.09 8.59 -5.71
CA ALA A 15 -9.98 8.72 -6.64
C ALA A 15 -9.77 10.18 -7.04
N ARG A 16 -8.50 10.58 -7.10
CA ARG A 16 -8.10 11.90 -7.56
C ARG A 16 -7.64 11.79 -9.01
N VAL A 17 -8.32 12.48 -9.91
CA VAL A 17 -8.12 12.37 -11.36
C VAL A 17 -7.89 13.74 -11.98
N ARG A 18 -6.99 13.81 -12.97
CA ARG A 18 -6.74 15.02 -13.76
C ARG A 18 -7.66 15.04 -14.98
N VAL A 19 -8.49 16.08 -15.09
CA VAL A 19 -9.38 16.29 -16.24
C VAL A 19 -9.16 17.70 -16.76
N GLY A 20 -8.69 17.83 -18.01
CA GLY A 20 -8.47 19.15 -18.63
C GLY A 20 -7.49 20.06 -17.89
N GLY A 21 -6.53 19.50 -17.14
CA GLY A 21 -5.57 20.26 -16.32
C GLY A 21 -6.04 20.57 -14.89
N LEU A 22 -7.32 20.32 -14.57
CA LEU A 22 -7.87 20.43 -13.23
C LEU A 22 -7.78 19.09 -12.49
N ILE A 23 -7.70 19.15 -11.17
CA ILE A 23 -7.69 17.97 -10.31
C ILE A 23 -9.05 17.85 -9.64
N CYS A 24 -9.73 16.74 -9.87
CA CYS A 24 -11.05 16.46 -9.33
C CYS A 24 -11.00 15.20 -8.45
N ASP A 25 -11.78 15.20 -7.37
CA ASP A 25 -12.00 14.02 -6.54
C ASP A 25 -13.31 13.36 -6.97
N LEU A 26 -13.25 12.05 -7.24
CA LEU A 26 -14.36 11.24 -7.75
C LEU A 26 -14.62 10.08 -6.78
N GLY A 27 -15.88 9.97 -6.35
CA GLY A 27 -16.37 8.79 -5.64
C GLY A 27 -16.79 7.70 -6.62
N LEU A 28 -16.36 6.47 -6.40
CA LEU A 28 -16.84 5.31 -7.14
C LEU A 28 -16.97 4.09 -6.24
N GLN A 29 -17.85 3.17 -6.63
CA GLN A 29 -18.01 1.88 -5.95
C GLN A 29 -17.44 0.77 -6.82
N SER A 30 -16.62 -0.10 -6.24
CA SER A 30 -16.07 -1.26 -6.96
C SER A 30 -15.73 -2.39 -6.00
N ALA A 31 -15.50 -3.60 -6.50
CA ALA A 31 -15.12 -4.71 -5.62
C ALA A 31 -13.65 -4.63 -5.18
N THR A 32 -12.78 -4.07 -6.01
CA THR A 32 -11.33 -3.99 -5.74
C THR A 32 -10.73 -2.69 -6.24
N VAL A 33 -9.63 -2.25 -5.60
CA VAL A 33 -8.86 -1.07 -6.04
C VAL A 33 -8.41 -1.21 -7.51
N GLN A 34 -8.07 -2.42 -7.95
CA GLN A 34 -7.64 -2.67 -9.32
C GLN A 34 -8.78 -2.43 -10.32
N GLN A 35 -9.99 -2.89 -9.98
CA GLN A 35 -11.18 -2.66 -10.81
C GLN A 35 -11.57 -1.18 -10.85
N ALA A 36 -11.51 -0.47 -9.71
CA ALA A 36 -11.68 0.98 -9.65
C ALA A 36 -10.71 1.70 -10.59
N ARG A 37 -9.41 1.37 -10.52
CA ARG A 37 -8.40 1.96 -11.42
C ARG A 37 -8.65 1.63 -12.87
N ALA A 38 -9.05 0.40 -13.19
CA ALA A 38 -9.34 0.00 -14.57
C ALA A 38 -10.53 0.79 -15.15
N LEU A 39 -11.59 1.00 -14.37
CA LEU A 39 -12.74 1.83 -14.75
C LEU A 39 -12.31 3.28 -15.01
N LEU A 40 -11.54 3.85 -14.09
CA LEU A 40 -11.03 5.22 -14.25
C LEU A 40 -10.07 5.35 -15.43
N ALA A 41 -9.26 4.33 -15.68
CA ALA A 41 -8.32 4.32 -16.81
C ALA A 41 -9.06 4.26 -18.15
N LYS A 42 -10.21 3.56 -18.21
CA LYS A 42 -11.05 3.52 -19.40
C LYS A 42 -11.72 4.86 -19.70
N SER A 43 -12.16 5.58 -18.66
CA SER A 43 -12.88 6.85 -18.84
C SER A 43 -11.97 8.07 -18.99
N TYR A 44 -10.88 8.13 -18.20
CA TYR A 44 -10.02 9.31 -18.09
C TYR A 44 -8.58 9.06 -18.56
N GLY A 45 -8.19 7.82 -18.82
CA GLY A 45 -6.81 7.43 -19.15
C GLY A 45 -5.96 7.14 -17.90
N ALA A 46 -5.13 6.10 -17.97
CA ALA A 46 -4.34 5.63 -16.82
C ALA A 46 -3.37 6.70 -16.27
N GLN A 47 -2.80 7.52 -17.15
CA GLN A 47 -1.87 8.61 -16.80
C GLN A 47 -2.52 9.78 -16.04
N ASN A 48 -3.85 9.87 -16.09
CA ASN A 48 -4.60 10.94 -15.44
C ASN A 48 -5.03 10.57 -14.01
N ILE A 49 -4.79 9.34 -13.56
CA ILE A 49 -5.13 8.88 -12.21
C ILE A 49 -3.97 9.22 -11.27
N ILE A 50 -4.21 10.09 -10.30
CA ILE A 50 -3.20 10.53 -9.31
C ILE A 50 -3.22 9.59 -8.10
N SER A 51 -4.40 9.30 -7.57
CA SER A 51 -4.58 8.40 -6.44
C SER A 51 -5.96 7.73 -6.48
N CYS A 52 -6.07 6.58 -5.82
CA CYS A 52 -7.31 5.86 -5.61
C CYS A 52 -7.22 5.17 -4.26
N VAL A 53 -8.05 5.57 -3.31
CA VAL A 53 -8.01 5.14 -1.91
C VAL A 53 -9.39 4.59 -1.53
N ALA A 54 -9.43 3.48 -0.81
CA ALA A 54 -10.67 2.95 -0.26
C ALA A 54 -11.16 3.85 0.88
N VAL A 55 -12.42 4.22 0.86
CA VAL A 55 -13.11 4.76 2.03
C VAL A 55 -13.51 3.56 2.86
N LEU A 56 -12.74 3.28 3.90
CA LEU A 56 -13.13 2.30 4.90
C LEU A 56 -14.21 2.96 5.76
N ASP A 57 -15.42 2.44 5.73
CA ASP A 57 -16.45 2.81 6.71
C ASP A 57 -15.90 2.51 8.11
N GLU A 58 -15.80 3.55 8.95
CA GLU A 58 -15.23 3.49 10.30
C GLU A 58 -16.11 2.75 11.32
N SER A 59 -16.95 1.80 10.91
CA SER A 59 -17.86 1.10 11.82
C SER A 59 -17.25 -0.09 12.55
N GLU A 60 -16.09 -0.61 12.14
CA GLU A 60 -15.53 -1.83 12.72
C GLU A 60 -14.00 -1.81 12.79
N THR A 61 -13.40 -0.89 13.53
CA THR A 61 -12.11 -1.15 14.20
C THR A 61 -11.75 -0.02 15.16
N SER A 62 -11.38 -0.39 16.39
CA SER A 62 -10.61 0.36 17.40
C SER A 62 -11.34 0.79 18.68
N SER A 63 -11.70 -0.20 19.50
CA SER A 63 -11.51 -0.10 20.96
C SER A 63 -10.02 -0.18 21.28
N GLU A 64 -9.25 0.87 21.02
CA GLU A 64 -7.91 1.02 21.57
C GLU A 64 -7.68 2.50 21.93
N SER A 65 -7.17 2.71 23.14
CA SER A 65 -7.34 3.92 23.94
C SER A 65 -7.01 5.23 23.22
N ALA A 66 -8.03 6.08 23.02
CA ALA A 66 -7.83 7.50 22.71
C ALA A 66 -7.37 8.23 23.98
N LYS A 67 -6.06 8.46 24.11
CA LYS A 67 -5.58 9.52 25.01
C LYS A 67 -5.99 10.87 24.40
N PRO A 68 -6.51 11.84 25.19
CA PRO A 68 -6.91 13.13 24.67
C PRO A 68 -5.72 13.87 24.07
N ILE A 69 -5.76 14.08 22.75
CA ILE A 69 -4.79 14.87 22.00
C ILE A 69 -5.08 16.33 22.34
N LYS A 70 -4.14 16.99 23.02
CA LYS A 70 -4.21 18.45 23.24
C LYS A 70 -4.26 19.15 21.87
N PRO A 71 -5.06 20.23 21.72
CA PRO A 71 -5.10 20.98 20.47
C PRO A 71 -3.69 21.47 20.12
N ILE A 72 -3.20 20.99 18.98
CA ILE A 72 -1.93 21.39 18.40
C ILE A 72 -2.12 22.83 17.90
N GLU A 73 -1.32 23.75 18.41
CA GLU A 73 -1.30 25.15 17.97
C GLU A 73 -1.23 25.23 16.43
N PRO A 74 -1.87 26.24 15.81
CA PRO A 74 -1.84 26.41 14.37
C PRO A 74 -0.39 26.47 13.88
N LEU A 75 -0.02 25.48 13.05
CA LEU A 75 1.30 25.38 12.44
C LEU A 75 1.63 26.71 11.76
N LYS A 76 2.59 27.44 12.32
CA LYS A 76 3.14 28.66 11.72
C LYS A 76 3.51 28.34 10.27
N THR A 77 3.01 29.13 9.34
CA THR A 77 3.28 28.99 7.90
C THR A 77 4.80 29.00 7.68
N ILE A 78 5.37 27.81 7.46
CA ILE A 78 6.79 27.67 7.14
C ILE A 78 6.94 28.17 5.70
N LYS A 79 7.37 29.43 5.53
CA LYS A 79 7.89 29.90 4.25
C LYS A 79 9.00 28.91 3.84
N PRO A 80 8.98 28.34 2.62
CA PRO A 80 10.03 27.43 2.20
C PRO A 80 11.35 28.17 2.30
N LYS A 81 12.24 27.71 3.18
CA LYS A 81 13.62 28.19 3.19
C LYS A 81 14.15 27.90 1.80
N SER A 82 14.60 28.93 1.09
CA SER A 82 15.25 28.79 -0.22
C SER A 82 16.21 27.61 -0.13
N ALA A 83 15.92 26.53 -0.85
CA ALA A 83 16.76 25.36 -0.83
C ALA A 83 18.09 25.77 -1.45
N VAL A 84 19.06 26.14 -0.61
CA VAL A 84 20.47 26.12 -1.00
C VAL A 84 20.73 24.65 -1.25
N ILE A 85 20.65 24.27 -2.53
CA ILE A 85 20.93 22.91 -3.00
C ILE A 85 22.37 22.64 -2.59
N LYS A 86 22.56 21.94 -1.46
CA LYS A 86 23.88 21.51 -1.04
C LYS A 86 24.40 20.59 -2.14
N SER A 87 25.52 20.96 -2.75
CA SER A 87 26.13 20.15 -3.79
C SER A 87 26.37 18.74 -3.23
N ILE A 88 25.70 17.76 -3.83
CA ILE A 88 25.88 16.36 -3.48
C ILE A 88 27.26 16.00 -3.99
N LYS A 89 28.23 15.88 -3.07
CA LYS A 89 29.58 15.45 -3.44
C LYS A 89 29.46 14.06 -4.08
N PRO A 90 30.03 13.84 -5.27
CA PRO A 90 30.00 12.54 -5.90
C PRO A 90 30.68 11.52 -4.99
N LEU A 91 30.07 10.34 -4.87
CA LEU A 91 30.61 9.23 -4.09
C LEU A 91 31.94 8.79 -4.70
N THR A 92 32.93 8.56 -3.85
CA THR A 92 34.20 7.97 -4.31
C THR A 92 33.97 6.52 -4.75
N PRO A 93 34.76 5.98 -5.70
CA PRO A 93 34.61 4.59 -6.18
C PRO A 93 34.61 3.55 -5.05
N LYS A 94 35.39 3.77 -3.99
CA LYS A 94 35.41 2.90 -2.79
C LYS A 94 34.07 2.90 -2.04
N GLN A 95 33.39 4.05 -1.96
CA GLN A 95 32.08 4.16 -1.31
C GLN A 95 30.97 3.52 -2.16
N TYR A 96 31.10 3.59 -3.49
CA TYR A 96 30.18 2.93 -4.41
C TYR A 96 30.20 1.40 -4.24
N ASN A 97 31.39 0.80 -4.22
CA ASN A 97 31.56 -0.64 -4.05
C ASN A 97 31.00 -1.12 -2.70
N LYS A 98 31.28 -0.41 -1.61
CA LYS A 98 30.74 -0.72 -0.29
C LYS A 98 29.21 -0.69 -0.26
N LYS A 99 28.58 0.25 -0.98
CA LYS A 99 27.11 0.32 -1.09
C LYS A 99 26.55 -0.84 -1.91
N SER A 100 27.19 -1.16 -3.04
CA SER A 100 26.82 -2.29 -3.89
C SER A 100 26.85 -3.63 -3.13
N GLU A 101 27.90 -3.87 -2.34
CA GLU A 101 28.03 -5.06 -1.49
C GLU A 101 26.96 -5.12 -0.40
N ALA A 102 26.64 -3.98 0.22
CA ALA A 102 25.59 -3.89 1.23
C ALA A 102 24.20 -4.22 0.63
N ASP A 103 23.91 -3.71 -0.56
CA ASP A 103 22.65 -3.97 -1.27
C ASP A 103 22.54 -5.46 -1.67
N LEU A 104 23.63 -6.06 -2.15
CA LEU A 104 23.69 -7.49 -2.46
C LEU A 104 23.43 -8.36 -1.21
N ASN A 105 24.03 -8.00 -0.07
CA ASN A 105 23.84 -8.70 1.18
C ASN A 105 22.42 -8.58 1.73
N ASN A 106 21.82 -7.39 1.62
CA ASN A 106 20.43 -7.18 2.00
C ASN A 106 19.48 -8.01 1.13
N TRP A 107 19.73 -8.07 -0.17
CA TRP A 107 18.97 -8.91 -1.10
C TRP A 107 19.09 -10.40 -0.75
N ARG A 108 20.30 -10.89 -0.48
CA ARG A 108 20.53 -12.29 -0.04
C ARG A 108 19.78 -12.62 1.25
N LYS A 109 19.84 -11.74 2.26
CA LYS A 109 19.10 -11.90 3.52
C LYS A 109 17.60 -11.95 3.30
N LYS A 110 17.05 -11.09 2.43
CA LYS A 110 15.63 -11.08 2.08
C LYS A 110 15.21 -12.40 1.42
N LYS A 111 16.00 -12.88 0.45
CA LYS A 111 15.75 -14.18 -0.22
C LYS A 111 15.78 -15.34 0.77
N GLN A 112 16.74 -15.37 1.69
CA GLN A 112 16.84 -16.42 2.71
C GLN A 112 15.65 -16.41 3.68
N ARG A 113 15.15 -15.23 4.07
CA ARG A 113 13.95 -15.11 4.92
C ARG A 113 12.71 -15.65 4.20
N GLN A 114 12.55 -15.33 2.92
CA GLN A 114 11.44 -15.81 2.10
C GLN A 114 11.46 -17.34 1.94
N THR A 115 12.61 -17.94 1.64
CA THR A 115 12.71 -19.41 1.50
C THR A 115 12.47 -20.12 2.82
N LYS A 116 12.94 -19.58 3.95
CA LYS A 116 12.63 -20.13 5.29
C LYS A 116 11.14 -20.07 5.59
N ALA A 117 10.47 -18.96 5.28
CA ALA A 117 9.03 -18.82 5.49
C ALA A 117 8.24 -19.82 4.62
N GLN A 118 8.61 -19.97 3.34
CA GLN A 118 7.99 -20.95 2.43
C GLN A 118 8.16 -22.39 2.94
N LYS A 119 9.37 -22.77 3.37
CA LYS A 119 9.61 -24.11 3.95
C LYS A 119 8.79 -24.36 5.20
N LYS A 120 8.63 -23.35 6.07
CA LYS A 120 7.80 -23.45 7.27
C LYS A 120 6.33 -23.70 6.89
N ILE A 121 5.79 -22.88 5.99
CA ILE A 121 4.43 -23.05 5.46
C ILE A 121 4.24 -24.46 4.89
N GLN A 122 5.20 -24.94 4.11
CA GLN A 122 5.16 -26.27 3.50
C GLN A 122 5.17 -27.39 4.55
N SER A 123 5.97 -27.23 5.62
CA SER A 123 5.98 -28.18 6.74
C SER A 123 4.69 -28.15 7.56
N ASP A 124 4.07 -26.97 7.71
CA ASP A 124 2.80 -26.83 8.42
C ASP A 124 1.66 -27.48 7.62
N TYR A 125 1.64 -27.29 6.29
CA TYR A 125 0.71 -28.02 5.41
C TYR A 125 0.92 -29.53 5.45
N ALA A 126 2.17 -30.01 5.47
CA ALA A 126 2.47 -31.43 5.60
C ALA A 126 1.92 -32.03 6.90
N LYS A 127 2.11 -31.33 8.03
CA LYS A 127 1.56 -31.76 9.34
C LYS A 127 0.03 -31.80 9.33
N LEU A 128 -0.62 -30.81 8.71
CA LEU A 128 -2.09 -30.80 8.57
C LEU A 128 -2.58 -31.96 7.69
N ALA A 129 -1.83 -32.29 6.62
CA ALA A 129 -2.15 -33.44 5.78
C ALA A 129 -2.01 -34.77 6.52
N ASP A 130 -0.98 -34.91 7.37
CA ASP A 130 -0.78 -36.11 8.18
C ASP A 130 -1.86 -36.28 9.27
N ILE A 131 -2.35 -35.19 9.88
CA ILE A 131 -3.49 -35.25 10.82
C ILE A 131 -4.77 -35.73 10.13
N ASN A 132 -4.96 -35.38 8.85
CA ASN A 132 -6.11 -35.79 8.06
C ASN A 132 -5.97 -37.19 7.44
N ARG A 133 -4.76 -37.78 7.45
CA ARG A 133 -4.56 -39.20 7.21
C ARG A 133 -4.81 -39.92 8.53
N GLY A 134 -6.06 -40.30 8.79
CA GLY A 134 -6.40 -41.17 9.91
C GLY A 134 -5.56 -42.46 9.92
N PRO A 135 -5.44 -43.16 11.07
CA PRO A 135 -4.70 -44.41 11.13
C PRO A 135 -5.29 -45.41 10.13
N ALA A 136 -4.39 -46.04 9.35
CA ALA A 136 -4.74 -47.15 8.46
C ALA A 136 -5.18 -48.38 9.27
#